data_AF-A0A5K0XIU6-F1
#
_entry.id   AF-A0A5K0XIU6-F1
#
_cell.length_a   1.000
_cell.length_b   1.000
_cell.length_c   1.000
_cell.angle_alpha   90.00
_cell.angle_beta   90.00
_cell.angle_gamma   90.00
#
_symmetry.space_group_name_H-M   'P 1'
#
loop_
_entity.id
_entity.type
_entity.pdbx_description
1 polymer ?
#
loop_
_entity_poly.entity_id
_entity_poly.type
_entity_poly.pdbx_seq_one_letter_code
_entity_poly.pdbx_strand_id
1 'polypeptide(L)'
;GKVKEEELDSFQMPLFAPSIEEFKEVVEMNGYFTVHVAEHVNQGWGLKGGGDEGTEADLEQLAQSMGIASRAVCEKMLSDHFGSDILDELFQRFPNKVYQHFSALIPSIPSPPPSAFFVLQKKPHSPA
;
A
#
# COMPACT_ATOMS: atom_id res chain seq x y z
N GLY A 1 -19.63 17.95 -4.09
CA GLY A 1 -18.35 17.43 -4.59
C GLY A 1 -18.49 17.08 -6.06
N LYS A 2 -17.45 16.52 -6.70
CA LYS A 2 -17.54 15.98 -8.08
C LYS A 2 -18.15 14.57 -8.16
N VAL A 3 -18.29 13.91 -7.01
CA VAL A 3 -18.95 12.62 -6.82
C VAL A 3 -20.09 12.77 -5.82
N LYS A 4 -21.07 11.88 -5.86
CA LYS A 4 -22.13 11.83 -4.85
C LYS A 4 -21.60 11.17 -3.56
N GLU A 5 -22.16 11.55 -2.43
CA GLU A 5 -21.77 11.00 -1.12
C GLU A 5 -22.10 9.51 -1.04
N GLU A 6 -23.27 9.10 -1.56
CA GLU A 6 -23.69 7.70 -1.55
C GLU A 6 -22.81 6.80 -2.44
N GLU A 7 -22.26 7.37 -3.52
CA GLU A 7 -21.30 6.68 -4.40
C GLU A 7 -19.95 6.51 -3.68
N LEU A 8 -19.53 7.48 -2.88
CA LEU A 8 -18.32 7.39 -2.08
C LEU A 8 -18.48 6.35 -0.96
N ASP A 9 -19.60 6.38 -0.24
CA ASP A 9 -19.88 5.47 0.89
C ASP A 9 -20.02 4.02 0.44
N SER A 10 -20.47 3.79 -0.79
CA SER A 10 -20.60 2.44 -1.37
C SER A 10 -19.31 1.90 -1.99
N PHE A 11 -18.31 2.76 -2.23
CA PHE A 11 -17.03 2.30 -2.78
C PHE A 11 -16.20 1.58 -1.72
N GLN A 12 -15.88 0.32 -1.98
CA GLN A 12 -14.96 -0.46 -1.14
C GLN A 12 -13.70 -0.78 -1.94
N MET A 13 -12.53 -0.47 -1.36
CA MET A 13 -11.27 -0.88 -1.95
C MET A 13 -11.08 -2.39 -1.75
N PRO A 14 -10.82 -3.16 -2.83
CA PRO A 14 -10.61 -4.61 -2.73
C PRO A 14 -9.18 -4.94 -2.27
N LEU A 15 -8.74 -4.31 -1.18
CA LEU A 15 -7.42 -4.48 -0.60
C LEU A 15 -7.55 -4.92 0.85
N PHE A 16 -6.89 -6.01 1.19
CA PHE A 16 -6.74 -6.48 2.55
C PHE A 16 -5.25 -6.67 2.86
N ALA A 17 -4.79 -6.11 3.97
CA ALA A 17 -3.42 -6.24 4.45
C ALA A 17 -3.43 -7.17 5.68
N PRO A 18 -3.18 -8.48 5.50
CA PRO A 18 -3.19 -9.42 6.62
C PRO A 18 -2.01 -9.17 7.56
N SER A 19 -2.20 -9.45 8.84
CA SER A 19 -1.10 -9.64 9.79
C SER A 19 -0.33 -10.93 9.49
N ILE A 20 0.88 -11.05 10.04
CA ILE A 20 1.67 -12.28 9.95
C ILE A 20 0.91 -13.45 10.60
N GLU A 21 0.21 -13.18 11.69
CA GLU A 21 -0.58 -14.15 12.44
C GLU A 21 -1.76 -14.66 11.60
N GLU A 22 -2.55 -13.76 11.00
CA GLU A 22 -3.65 -14.14 10.11
C GLU A 22 -3.16 -14.98 8.91
N PHE A 23 -2.00 -14.63 8.34
CA PHE A 23 -1.43 -15.41 7.25
C PHE A 23 -0.99 -16.81 7.72
N LYS A 24 -0.34 -16.92 8.89
CA LYS A 24 0.06 -18.21 9.47
C LYS A 24 -1.13 -19.11 9.74
N GLU A 25 -2.21 -18.57 10.32
CA GLU A 25 -3.44 -19.31 10.57
C GLU A 25 -4.02 -19.90 9.27
N VAL A 26 -4.03 -19.13 8.18
CA VAL A 26 -4.49 -19.62 6.87
C VAL A 26 -3.58 -20.71 6.32
N VAL A 27 -2.26 -20.58 6.47
CA VAL A 27 -1.29 -21.60 6.02
C VAL A 27 -1.42 -22.89 6.83
N GLU A 28 -1.63 -22.78 8.14
CA GLU A 28 -1.88 -23.93 9.01
C GLU A 28 -3.17 -24.64 8.65
N MET A 29 -4.26 -23.89 8.45
CA MET A 29 -5.55 -24.42 8.01
C MET A 29 -5.44 -25.09 6.63
N ASN A 30 -4.63 -24.54 5.72
CA ASN A 30 -4.36 -25.14 4.42
C ASN A 30 -3.60 -26.48 4.55
N GLY A 31 -2.72 -26.61 5.55
CA GLY A 31 -2.07 -27.86 5.92
C GLY A 31 -0.93 -28.33 5.01
N TYR A 32 -0.79 -27.78 3.79
CA TYR A 32 0.19 -28.24 2.79
C TYR A 32 1.60 -27.66 2.95
N PHE A 33 1.76 -26.58 3.70
CA PHE A 33 3.03 -25.87 3.82
C PHE A 33 3.48 -25.78 5.28
N THR A 34 4.79 -25.69 5.46
CA THR A 34 5.44 -25.28 6.70
C THR A 34 6.02 -23.88 6.48
N VAL A 35 5.72 -22.95 7.38
CA VAL A 35 6.29 -21.58 7.37
C VAL A 35 7.69 -21.64 7.98
N HIS A 36 8.72 -21.26 7.23
CA HIS A 36 10.11 -21.17 7.72
C HIS A 36 10.52 -19.76 8.10
N VAL A 37 10.09 -18.78 7.30
CA VAL A 37 10.33 -17.36 7.55
C VAL A 37 8.99 -16.66 7.53
N ALA A 38 8.79 -15.76 8.48
CA ALA A 38 7.67 -14.84 8.56
C ALA A 38 8.18 -13.59 9.30
N GLU A 39 8.51 -12.56 8.55
CA GLU A 39 9.14 -11.35 9.09
C GLU A 39 8.62 -10.09 8.39
N HIS A 40 8.78 -8.96 9.07
CA HIS A 40 8.55 -7.64 8.47
C HIS A 40 9.83 -7.15 7.80
N VAL A 41 9.73 -6.80 6.53
CA VAL A 41 10.78 -6.14 5.78
C VAL A 41 10.39 -4.67 5.65
N ASN A 42 11.28 -3.80 6.14
CA ASN A 42 11.16 -2.36 5.98
C ASN A 42 12.19 -1.89 4.95
N GLN A 43 11.72 -1.54 3.75
CA GLN A 43 12.57 -0.94 2.71
C GLN A 43 12.64 0.59 2.80
N GLY A 44 11.93 1.19 3.75
CA GLY A 44 11.69 2.63 3.78
C GLY A 44 10.95 3.09 2.53
N TRP A 45 10.91 4.40 2.32
CA TRP A 45 10.34 4.99 1.10
C TRP A 45 11.28 4.95 -0.11
N GLY A 46 12.50 4.42 0.04
CA GLY A 46 13.51 4.41 -1.02
C GLY A 46 14.03 5.80 -1.41
N LEU A 47 13.98 6.77 -0.49
CA LEU A 47 14.44 8.15 -0.70
C LEU A 47 15.97 8.24 -0.73
N LYS A 48 16.51 9.29 -1.37
CA LYS A 48 17.96 9.51 -1.46
C LYS A 48 18.51 10.05 -0.15
N GLY A 49 18.84 9.14 0.75
CA GLY A 49 19.32 9.43 2.10
C GLY A 49 18.72 8.38 3.00
N GLY A 50 19.44 7.29 3.25
CA GLY A 50 18.90 6.03 3.77
C GLY A 50 18.47 6.04 5.24
N GLY A 51 17.74 7.05 5.70
CA GLY A 51 17.17 7.16 7.04
C GLY A 51 15.78 7.83 7.04
N ASP A 52 15.20 7.99 8.22
CA ASP A 52 13.89 8.65 8.42
C ASP A 52 13.95 10.19 8.27
N GLU A 53 15.15 10.74 8.05
CA GLU A 53 15.37 12.17 7.78
C GLU A 53 15.11 12.48 6.31
N GLY A 54 14.00 13.18 6.02
CA GLY A 54 13.62 13.61 4.68
C GLY A 54 13.78 15.11 4.47
N THR A 55 14.29 15.50 3.30
CA THR A 55 14.25 16.90 2.86
C THR A 55 12.90 17.22 2.20
N GLU A 56 12.63 18.52 2.00
CA GLU A 56 11.46 18.98 1.24
C GLU A 56 11.45 18.38 -0.18
N ALA A 57 12.62 18.29 -0.82
CA ALA A 57 12.77 17.69 -2.14
C ALA A 57 12.50 16.17 -2.13
N ASP A 58 12.93 15.46 -1.09
CA ASP A 58 12.61 14.03 -0.94
C ASP A 58 11.10 13.82 -0.76
N LEU A 59 10.43 14.70 -0.02
CA LEU A 59 8.99 14.64 0.15
C LEU A 59 8.23 14.95 -1.15
N GLU A 60 8.67 15.94 -1.92
CA GLU A 60 8.08 16.21 -3.24
C GLU A 60 8.20 14.98 -4.15
N GLN A 61 9.38 14.35 -4.18
CA GLN A 61 9.60 13.13 -4.95
C GLN A 61 8.72 11.97 -4.46
N LEU A 62 8.60 11.80 -3.14
CA LEU A 62 7.71 10.80 -2.53
C LEU A 62 6.26 11.01 -2.96
N ALA A 63 5.75 12.24 -2.80
CA ALA A 63 4.38 12.60 -3.12
C ALA A 63 4.03 12.33 -4.58
N GLN A 64 4.92 12.69 -5.50
CA GLN A 64 4.76 12.39 -6.92
C GLN A 64 4.78 10.88 -7.20
N SER A 65 5.74 10.16 -6.62
CA SER A 65 5.86 8.70 -6.80
C SER A 65 4.62 7.97 -6.29
N MET A 66 4.09 8.37 -5.13
CA MET A 66 2.84 7.82 -4.58
C MET A 66 1.64 8.15 -5.46
N GLY A 67 1.56 9.34 -6.06
CA GLY A 67 0.48 9.67 -7.00
C GLY A 67 0.50 8.83 -8.27
N ILE A 68 1.68 8.65 -8.87
CA ILE A 68 1.85 7.79 -10.05
C ILE A 68 1.48 6.34 -9.71
N ALA A 69 2.01 5.80 -8.60
CA ALA A 69 1.72 4.43 -8.17
C ALA A 69 0.23 4.23 -7.85
N SER A 70 -0.38 5.17 -7.14
CA SER A 70 -1.81 5.11 -6.80
C SER A 70 -2.68 5.15 -8.07
N ARG A 71 -2.31 5.96 -9.07
CA ARG A 71 -3.00 5.95 -10.37
C ARG A 71 -2.85 4.60 -11.06
N ALA A 72 -1.64 4.09 -11.19
CA ALA A 72 -1.39 2.81 -11.84
C ALA A 72 -2.17 1.64 -11.19
N VAL A 73 -2.33 1.64 -9.87
CA VAL A 73 -3.04 0.58 -9.13
C VAL A 73 -4.56 0.77 -9.14
N CYS A 74 -5.04 2.00 -8.92
CA CYS A 74 -6.44 2.25 -8.59
C CYS A 74 -7.26 2.85 -9.76
N GLU A 75 -6.65 3.30 -10.86
CA GLU A 75 -7.37 4.01 -11.91
C GLU A 75 -8.55 3.21 -12.47
N LYS A 76 -8.34 1.92 -12.78
CA LYS A 76 -9.40 1.08 -13.35
C LYS A 76 -10.61 0.96 -12.41
N MET A 77 -10.38 0.61 -11.14
CA MET A 77 -11.47 0.44 -10.17
C MET A 77 -12.21 1.75 -9.89
N LEU A 78 -11.50 2.88 -9.86
CA LEU A 78 -12.12 4.19 -9.67
C LEU A 78 -12.90 4.62 -10.91
N SER A 79 -12.39 4.33 -12.11
CA SER A 79 -13.08 4.61 -13.37
C SER A 79 -14.36 3.81 -13.51
N ASP A 80 -14.36 2.55 -13.06
CA ASP A 80 -15.52 1.66 -13.14
C ASP A 80 -16.64 2.10 -12.19
N HIS A 81 -16.30 2.67 -11.03
CA HIS A 81 -17.28 3.05 -10.00
C HIS A 81 -17.73 4.52 -10.10
N PHE A 82 -16.80 5.44 -10.34
CA PHE A 82 -17.06 6.89 -10.33
C PHE A 82 -17.06 7.53 -11.73
N GLY A 83 -16.71 6.77 -12.77
CA GLY A 83 -16.51 7.29 -14.12
C GLY A 83 -15.12 7.91 -14.32
N SER A 84 -14.79 8.16 -15.60
CA SER A 84 -13.45 8.64 -15.97
C SER A 84 -13.26 10.15 -15.82
N ASP A 85 -14.33 10.93 -15.80
CA ASP A 85 -14.31 12.40 -15.82
C ASP A 85 -13.64 13.04 -14.60
N ILE A 86 -13.51 12.27 -13.50
CA ILE A 86 -12.90 12.75 -12.26
C ILE A 86 -11.42 12.40 -12.10
N LEU A 87 -10.91 11.44 -12.89
CA LEU A 87 -9.64 10.76 -12.59
C LEU A 87 -8.44 11.70 -12.73
N ASP A 88 -8.40 12.50 -13.78
CA ASP A 88 -7.30 13.43 -14.00
C ASP A 88 -7.17 14.46 -12.88
N GLU A 89 -8.30 15.05 -12.46
CA GLU A 89 -8.30 15.99 -11.32
C GLU A 89 -7.94 15.28 -10.01
N LEU A 90 -8.47 14.08 -9.78
CA LEU A 90 -8.19 13.30 -8.57
C LEU A 90 -6.69 13.02 -8.44
N PHE A 91 -6.07 12.48 -9.49
CA PHE A 91 -4.66 12.11 -9.47
C PHE A 91 -3.72 13.32 -9.61
N GLN A 92 -4.18 14.47 -10.12
CA GLN A 92 -3.44 15.72 -10.01
C GLN A 92 -3.43 16.26 -8.56
N ARG A 93 -4.52 16.09 -7.82
CA ARG A 93 -4.64 16.57 -6.43
C ARG A 93 -3.98 15.66 -5.40
N PHE A 94 -3.96 14.36 -5.66
CA PHE A 94 -3.49 13.37 -4.70
C PHE A 94 -2.04 13.61 -4.22
N PRO A 95 -1.02 13.83 -5.09
CA PRO A 95 0.32 14.19 -4.64
C PRO A 95 0.35 15.40 -3.69
N ASN A 96 -0.42 16.45 -3.99
CA ASN A 96 -0.47 17.64 -3.13
C ASN A 96 -1.02 17.31 -1.73
N LYS A 97 -1.95 16.36 -1.63
CA LYS A 97 -2.49 15.88 -0.34
C LYS A 97 -1.46 15.04 0.41
N VAL A 98 -0.72 14.18 -0.28
CA VAL A 98 0.39 13.42 0.30
C VAL A 98 1.46 14.36 0.85
N TYR A 99 1.86 15.36 0.05
CA TYR A 99 2.83 16.38 0.46
C TYR A 99 2.36 17.12 1.71
N GLN A 100 1.14 17.67 1.70
CA GLN A 100 0.58 18.40 2.85
C GLN A 100 0.49 17.54 4.11
N HIS A 101 0.21 16.24 3.97
CA HIS A 101 0.12 15.32 5.10
C HIS A 101 1.48 15.10 5.79
N PHE A 102 2.53 14.90 4.99
CA PHE A 102 3.87 14.59 5.52
C PHE A 102 4.75 15.82 5.74
N SER A 103 4.45 16.98 5.14
CA SER A 103 5.25 18.19 5.31
C SER A 103 5.26 18.69 6.75
N ALA A 104 4.17 18.44 7.49
CA ALA A 104 4.07 18.75 8.92
C ALA A 104 4.94 17.83 9.80
N LEU A 105 5.51 16.75 9.24
CA LEU A 105 6.30 15.74 9.95
C LEU A 105 7.81 15.87 9.69
N ILE A 106 8.23 16.69 8.72
CA ILE A 106 9.64 16.98 8.45
C ILE A 106 10.35 17.49 9.73
N PRO A 107 11.58 17.05 10.03
CA PRO A 107 12.44 16.21 9.19
C PRO A 107 12.13 14.71 9.23
N SER A 108 11.25 14.23 10.10
CA SER A 108 10.97 12.80 10.28
C SER A 108 9.75 12.35 9.47
N ILE A 109 9.97 11.80 8.29
CA ILE A 109 8.88 11.22 7.49
C ILE A 109 8.63 9.80 8.03
N PRO A 110 7.39 9.46 8.47
CA PRO A 110 7.12 8.14 9.03
C PRO A 110 7.39 7.06 7.99
N SER A 111 8.00 5.95 8.39
CA SER A 111 8.25 4.82 7.48
C SER A 111 6.95 4.24 6.91
N PRO A 112 6.98 3.66 5.69
CA PRO A 112 5.81 2.97 5.17
C PRO A 112 5.43 1.80 6.07
N PRO A 113 4.16 1.35 6.07
CA PRO A 113 3.79 0.11 6.70
C PRO A 113 4.72 -1.03 6.24
N PRO A 114 5.25 -1.84 7.17
CA PRO A 114 6.18 -2.91 6.81
C PRO A 114 5.50 -3.92 5.89
N SER A 115 6.27 -4.48 4.96
CA SER A 115 5.80 -5.59 4.13
C SER A 115 6.12 -6.91 4.81
N ALA A 116 5.13 -7.79 4.96
CA ALA A 116 5.38 -9.13 5.45
C ALA A 116 6.03 -9.99 4.35
N PHE A 117 7.10 -10.71 4.71
CA PHE A 117 7.82 -11.62 3.85
C PHE A 117 7.76 -13.04 4.42
N PHE A 118 7.43 -14.00 3.55
CA PHE A 118 7.24 -15.40 3.94
C PHE A 118 8.07 -16.35 3.08
N VAL A 119 8.66 -17.35 3.71
CA VAL A 119 9.26 -18.51 3.02
C VAL A 119 8.51 -19.76 3.45
N LEU A 120 7.88 -20.42 2.48
CA LEU A 120 7.08 -21.62 2.69
C LEU A 120 7.77 -22.83 2.07
N GLN A 121 7.80 -23.94 2.80
CA GLN A 121 8.19 -25.24 2.25
C GLN A 121 6.97 -26.14 2.15
N LYS A 122 6.75 -26.71 0.97
CA LYS A 122 5.70 -27.71 0.77
C LYS A 122 6.05 -28.97 1.57
N LYS A 123 5.09 -29.48 2.35
CA LYS A 123 5.23 -30.74 3.08
C LYS A 123 5.30 -31.91 2.08
N PRO A 124 6.07 -32.97 2.40
CA PRO A 124 6.01 -34.19 1.61
C PRO A 124 4.57 -34.70 1.57
N HIS A 125 4.12 -35.12 0.39
CA HIS A 125 2.79 -35.71 0.22
C HIS A 125 2.74 -36.97 1.09
N SER A 126 1.90 -36.99 2.13
CA SER A 126 1.60 -38.24 2.81
C SER A 126 0.53 -38.92 1.96
N PRO A 127 0.83 -40.01 1.24
CA PRO A 127 -0.24 -40.79 0.63
C PRO A 127 -1.14 -41.28 1.78
N ALA A 128 -2.44 -41.05 1.63
CA ALA A 128 -3.46 -41.64 2.49
C ALA A 128 -3.46 -43.17 2.35
#